data_AF-A0A932YZJ6-F1
#
_entry.id   AF-A0A932YZJ6-F1
#
_cell.length_a   1.000
_cell.length_b   1.000
_cell.length_c   1.000
_cell.angle_alpha   90.00
_cell.angle_beta   90.00
_cell.angle_gamma   90.00
#
_symmetry.space_group_name_H-M   'P 1'
#
loop_
_entity.id
_entity.type
_entity.pdbx_description
1 polymer ?
#
loop_
_entity_poly.entity_id
_entity_poly.type
_entity_poly.pdbx_seq_one_letter_code
_entity_poly.pdbx_strand_id
1 'polypeptide(L)'
;MPKVKGRRTNASRPPWLVHWAFSFWLSSFGRTQARAGFTLLEMIVATGLFAVVIIVSVGALLAIGKAQVKATNIQIIQDNLRFSLEAMTKEMRTGTDFVPDDGSAPRYQAIQFTHARPQGGPPTETVSYCFENNAIVRHDDEVDECEDDGFAVTDSSVIIDDLTFYVIGEEPGPDDGQPRITISLRAHSADPALATSFTLQTTITPRQRDF
;
A
#
# COMPACT_ATOMS: atom_id res chain seq x y z
N MET A 1 14.03 -38.07 -87.11
CA MET A 1 15.01 -38.36 -86.02
C MET A 1 15.77 -37.06 -85.75
N PRO A 2 16.07 -36.66 -84.49
CA PRO A 2 16.07 -37.44 -83.25
C PRO A 2 15.13 -36.92 -82.13
N LYS A 3 14.84 -37.83 -81.20
CA LYS A 3 14.29 -37.61 -79.84
C LYS A 3 15.30 -36.80 -79.00
N VAL A 4 14.92 -36.19 -77.88
CA VAL A 4 14.95 -36.77 -76.52
C VAL A 4 14.36 -35.69 -75.57
N LYS A 5 13.18 -35.89 -74.96
CA LYS A 5 12.87 -36.59 -73.69
C LYS A 5 12.81 -35.61 -72.51
N GLY A 6 11.65 -35.53 -71.86
CA GLY A 6 11.54 -34.86 -70.56
C GLY A 6 10.16 -34.38 -70.13
N ARG A 7 9.07 -35.15 -70.32
CA ARG A 7 7.78 -34.82 -69.70
C ARG A 7 7.62 -35.62 -68.41
N ARG A 8 7.99 -35.00 -67.27
CA ARG A 8 7.59 -35.47 -65.94
C ARG A 8 6.30 -34.77 -65.53
N THR A 9 5.51 -35.54 -64.82
CA THR A 9 4.11 -35.37 -64.50
C THR A 9 3.86 -34.32 -63.43
N ASN A 10 2.82 -33.54 -63.69
CA ASN A 10 1.82 -32.99 -62.78
C ASN A 10 2.07 -33.20 -61.27
N ALA A 11 2.42 -32.11 -60.59
CA ALA A 11 2.17 -31.94 -59.16
C ALA A 11 1.49 -30.56 -59.00
N SER A 12 0.15 -30.59 -58.97
CA SER A 12 -0.71 -29.47 -58.63
C SER A 12 -0.38 -28.96 -57.23
N ARG A 13 0.18 -27.75 -57.14
CA ARG A 13 0.31 -27.01 -55.88
C ARG A 13 -0.92 -26.10 -55.68
N PRO A 14 -1.50 -26.06 -54.47
CA PRO A 14 -2.78 -25.41 -54.19
C PRO A 14 -2.71 -23.86 -54.21
N PRO A 15 -3.83 -23.17 -54.49
CA PRO A 15 -3.83 -21.77 -54.93
C PRO A 15 -3.95 -20.72 -53.81
N TRP A 16 -3.38 -20.93 -52.62
CA TRP A 16 -3.64 -20.01 -51.48
C TRP A 16 -2.46 -19.71 -50.56
N LEU A 17 -1.23 -19.69 -51.08
CA LEU A 17 -0.13 -18.99 -50.42
C LEU A 17 0.13 -17.67 -51.15
N VAL A 18 -0.72 -16.69 -50.85
CA VAL A 18 -0.40 -15.26 -51.06
C VAL A 18 0.67 -14.91 -50.03
N HIS A 19 1.91 -15.32 -50.30
CA HIS A 19 3.06 -14.68 -49.68
C HIS A 19 3.05 -13.24 -50.20
N TRP A 20 2.73 -12.30 -49.32
CA TRP A 20 3.11 -10.91 -49.51
C TRP A 20 4.62 -10.85 -49.62
N ALA A 21 5.14 -10.98 -50.84
CA ALA A 21 6.46 -10.49 -51.17
C ALA A 21 6.34 -8.96 -51.14
N PHE A 22 6.50 -8.39 -49.94
CA PHE A 22 6.88 -6.98 -49.80
C PHE A 22 8.25 -6.85 -50.47
N SER A 23 8.28 -6.65 -51.79
CA SER A 23 9.46 -6.20 -52.49
C SER A 23 9.70 -4.76 -52.06
N PHE A 24 10.41 -4.59 -50.95
CA PHE A 24 10.95 -3.30 -50.53
C PHE A 24 11.99 -2.90 -51.57
N TRP A 25 11.56 -2.14 -52.58
CA TRP A 25 12.44 -1.49 -53.52
C TRP A 25 13.26 -0.47 -52.72
N LEU A 26 14.46 -0.85 -52.29
CA LEU A 26 15.47 0.11 -51.85
C LEU A 26 15.87 0.91 -53.08
N SER A 27 15.10 1.96 -53.36
CA SER A 27 15.56 3.06 -54.21
C SER A 27 16.89 3.50 -53.61
N SER A 28 17.96 3.36 -54.38
CA SER A 28 19.26 3.88 -54.03
C SER A 28 19.10 5.37 -53.73
N PHE A 29 19.19 5.74 -52.44
CA PHE A 29 19.26 7.13 -52.04
C PHE A 29 20.53 7.70 -52.66
N GLY A 30 20.31 8.53 -53.68
CA GLY A 30 21.36 9.14 -54.47
C GLY A 30 22.16 10.16 -53.68
N ARG A 31 23.43 10.29 -54.14
CA ARG A 31 24.42 11.32 -53.81
C ARG A 31 24.87 11.32 -52.35
N THR A 32 26.08 10.80 -52.12
CA THR A 32 26.92 11.26 -51.01
C THR A 32 27.14 12.76 -51.18
N GLN A 33 26.30 13.55 -50.53
CA GLN A 33 26.54 14.97 -50.31
C GLN A 33 27.90 15.09 -49.63
N ALA A 34 28.76 15.99 -50.14
CA ALA A 34 29.94 16.38 -49.43
C ALA A 34 29.52 16.83 -48.02
N ARG A 35 30.05 16.17 -46.99
CA ARG A 35 29.76 16.52 -45.60
C ARG A 35 30.33 17.92 -45.35
N ALA A 36 29.49 18.94 -45.47
CA ALA A 36 29.82 20.28 -44.99
C ALA A 36 30.09 20.17 -43.48
N GLY A 37 31.25 20.65 -43.03
CA GLY A 37 31.59 20.70 -41.62
C GLY A 37 30.74 21.73 -40.88
N PHE A 38 30.58 21.55 -39.57
CA PHE A 38 29.89 22.53 -38.73
C PHE A 38 30.67 23.84 -38.65
N THR A 39 29.96 24.96 -38.68
CA THR A 39 30.56 26.26 -38.39
C THR A 39 30.85 26.39 -36.90
N LEU A 40 31.83 27.21 -36.52
CA LEU A 40 32.11 27.50 -35.11
C LEU A 40 30.88 28.09 -34.40
N LEU A 41 30.10 28.92 -35.11
CA LEU A 41 28.89 29.52 -34.58
C LEU A 41 27.81 28.47 -34.30
N GLU A 42 27.60 27.48 -35.18
CA GLU A 42 26.68 26.37 -34.94
C GLU A 42 27.09 25.54 -33.73
N MET A 43 28.39 25.26 -33.55
CA MET A 43 28.86 24.51 -32.38
C MET A 43 28.59 25.25 -31.07
N ILE A 44 28.76 26.58 -31.04
CA ILE A 44 28.47 27.40 -29.85
C ILE A 44 26.97 27.42 -29.55
N VAL A 45 26.12 27.59 -30.57
CA VAL A 45 24.66 27.60 -30.40
C VAL A 45 24.15 26.22 -29.99
N ALA A 46 24.60 25.15 -30.64
CA ALA A 46 24.16 23.79 -30.35
C ALA A 46 24.56 23.33 -28.94
N THR A 47 25.80 23.61 -28.53
CA THR A 47 26.26 23.27 -27.16
C THR A 47 25.55 24.08 -26.10
N GLY A 48 25.28 25.37 -26.34
CA GLY A 48 24.49 26.21 -25.44
C GLY A 48 23.06 25.69 -25.26
N LEU A 49 22.37 25.38 -26.36
CA LEU A 49 21.01 24.83 -26.31
C LEU A 49 20.99 23.45 -25.64
N PHE A 50 21.97 22.59 -25.94
CA PHE A 50 22.07 21.28 -25.32
C PHE A 50 22.31 21.37 -23.80
N ALA A 51 23.21 22.26 -23.36
CA ALA A 51 23.49 22.45 -21.94
C ALA A 51 22.24 22.88 -21.17
N VAL A 52 21.43 23.80 -21.73
CA VAL A 52 20.15 24.23 -21.12
C VAL A 52 19.19 23.05 -20.97
N VAL A 53 19.04 22.22 -22.01
CA VAL A 53 18.15 21.04 -21.98
C VAL A 53 18.60 20.03 -20.91
N ILE A 54 19.89 19.77 -20.79
CA ILE A 54 20.42 18.85 -19.78
C ILE A 54 20.16 19.37 -18.36
N ILE A 55 20.37 20.66 -18.11
CA ILE A 55 20.11 21.26 -16.78
C ILE A 55 18.64 21.08 -16.39
N VAL A 56 17.70 21.36 -17.30
CA VAL A 56 16.27 21.18 -17.06
C VAL A 56 15.94 19.70 -16.81
N SER A 57 16.51 18.80 -17.61
CA SER A 57 16.28 17.35 -17.50
C SER A 57 16.79 16.78 -16.17
N VAL A 58 17.99 17.18 -15.74
CA VAL A 58 18.55 16.75 -14.44
C VAL A 58 17.73 17.31 -13.28
N GLY A 59 17.28 18.57 -13.38
CA GLY A 59 16.38 19.15 -12.39
C GLY A 59 15.09 18.35 -12.24
N ALA A 60 14.48 17.93 -13.35
CA ALA A 60 13.30 17.08 -13.33
C ALA A 60 13.56 15.71 -12.69
N LEU A 61 14.68 15.06 -13.03
CA LEU A 61 15.05 13.76 -12.46
C LEU A 61 15.25 13.83 -10.94
N LEU A 62 15.91 14.89 -10.44
CA LEU A 62 16.10 15.09 -9.00
C LEU A 62 14.77 15.33 -8.28
N ALA A 63 13.84 16.08 -8.90
CA ALA A 63 12.51 16.30 -8.35
C ALA A 63 11.74 14.98 -8.23
N ILE A 64 11.81 14.12 -9.25
CA ILE A 64 11.19 12.78 -9.24
C ILE A 64 11.80 11.91 -8.13
N GLY A 65 13.13 11.91 -7.97
CA GLY A 65 13.79 11.14 -6.91
C GLY A 65 13.31 11.54 -5.50
N LYS A 66 13.18 12.84 -5.24
CA LYS A 66 12.64 13.34 -3.97
C LYS A 66 11.18 12.92 -3.76
N ALA A 67 10.37 13.01 -4.82
CA ALA A 67 8.97 12.58 -4.77
C ALA A 67 8.85 11.08 -4.50
N GLN A 68 9.71 10.25 -5.10
CA GLN A 68 9.74 8.81 -4.89
C GLN A 68 10.06 8.45 -3.44
N VAL A 69 11.13 9.03 -2.87
CA VAL A 69 11.50 8.77 -1.46
C VAL A 69 10.35 9.17 -0.52
N LYS A 70 9.74 10.34 -0.76
CA LYS A 70 8.57 10.78 0.02
C LYS A 70 7.39 9.80 -0.10
N ALA A 71 7.08 9.33 -1.31
CA ALA A 71 6.00 8.37 -1.53
C ALA A 71 6.27 7.03 -0.84
N THR A 72 7.51 6.53 -0.89
CA THR A 72 7.91 5.30 -0.20
C THR A 72 7.77 5.43 1.31
N ASN A 73 8.19 6.54 1.91
CA ASN A 73 8.06 6.73 3.35
C ASN A 73 6.59 6.81 3.80
N ILE A 74 5.73 7.45 2.99
CA ILE A 74 4.27 7.46 3.22
C ILE A 74 3.70 6.03 3.18
N GLN A 75 4.15 5.20 2.24
CA GLN A 75 3.73 3.80 2.15
C GLN A 75 4.14 2.99 3.39
N ILE A 76 5.38 3.14 3.85
CA ILE A 76 5.88 2.45 5.06
C ILE A 76 5.02 2.81 6.28
N ILE A 77 4.70 4.09 6.47
CA ILE A 77 3.85 4.54 7.57
C ILE A 77 2.45 3.93 7.47
N GLN A 78 1.86 3.94 6.28
CA GLN A 78 0.54 3.35 6.05
C GLN A 78 0.52 1.84 6.32
N ASP A 79 1.58 1.13 5.94
CA ASP A 79 1.69 -0.31 6.16
C ASP A 79 1.90 -0.64 7.64
N ASN A 80 2.71 0.14 8.37
CA ASN A 80 2.86 0.02 9.83
C ASN A 80 1.51 0.22 10.54
N LEU A 81 0.76 1.28 10.19
CA LEU A 81 -0.56 1.54 10.76
C LEU A 81 -1.56 0.41 10.47
N ARG A 82 -1.55 -0.12 9.24
CA ARG A 82 -2.40 -1.25 8.86
C ARG A 82 -2.04 -2.51 9.63
N PHE A 83 -0.75 -2.78 9.81
CA PHE A 83 -0.29 -3.93 10.58
C PHE A 83 -0.75 -3.84 12.04
N SER A 84 -0.61 -2.68 12.68
CA SER A 84 -1.12 -2.44 14.05
C SER A 84 -2.64 -2.68 14.13
N LEU A 85 -3.41 -2.13 13.19
CA LEU A 85 -4.87 -2.37 13.14
C LEU A 85 -5.21 -3.83 12.86
N GLU A 86 -4.48 -4.53 12.00
CA GLU A 86 -4.71 -5.95 11.71
C GLU A 86 -4.43 -6.82 12.93
N ALA A 87 -3.35 -6.54 13.68
CA ALA A 87 -3.05 -7.21 14.94
C ALA A 87 -4.19 -7.04 15.96
N MET A 88 -4.60 -5.78 16.20
CA MET A 88 -5.73 -5.46 17.08
C MET A 88 -7.01 -6.18 16.67
N THR A 89 -7.42 -6.01 15.42
CA THR A 89 -8.68 -6.59 14.93
C THR A 89 -8.68 -8.12 14.92
N LYS A 90 -7.52 -8.75 14.70
CA LYS A 90 -7.39 -10.20 14.76
C LYS A 90 -7.61 -10.73 16.17
N GLU A 91 -7.04 -10.07 17.17
CA GLU A 91 -7.17 -10.42 18.58
C GLU A 91 -8.59 -10.18 19.08
N MET A 92 -9.15 -8.99 18.81
CA MET A 92 -10.53 -8.66 19.15
C MET A 92 -11.54 -9.60 18.47
N ARG A 93 -11.25 -10.12 17.27
CA ARG A 93 -12.17 -11.07 16.61
C ARG A 93 -12.31 -12.40 17.38
N THR A 94 -11.32 -12.76 18.19
CA THR A 94 -11.34 -13.95 19.07
C THR A 94 -11.61 -13.59 20.53
N GLY A 95 -11.83 -12.31 20.84
CA GLY A 95 -12.22 -11.86 22.16
C GLY A 95 -13.71 -12.03 22.46
N THR A 96 -14.04 -11.94 23.74
CA THR A 96 -15.39 -11.93 24.32
C THR A 96 -15.47 -10.89 25.42
N ASP A 97 -16.68 -10.58 25.89
CA ASP A 97 -16.95 -9.70 27.03
C ASP A 97 -16.33 -8.31 26.83
N PHE A 98 -16.77 -7.61 25.79
CA PHE A 98 -16.23 -6.30 25.45
C PHE A 98 -16.74 -5.23 26.41
N VAL A 99 -15.81 -4.62 27.14
CA VAL A 99 -16.10 -3.51 28.05
C VAL A 99 -15.40 -2.27 27.50
N PRO A 100 -16.13 -1.34 26.90
CA PRO A 100 -15.57 -0.04 26.58
C PRO A 100 -15.33 0.77 27.87
N ASP A 101 -14.38 1.71 27.84
CA ASP A 101 -14.13 2.61 28.97
C ASP A 101 -15.35 3.47 29.35
N ASP A 102 -15.27 4.17 30.49
CA ASP A 102 -16.28 5.13 30.97
C ASP A 102 -16.40 6.41 30.09
N GLY A 103 -15.91 6.37 28.85
CA GLY A 103 -16.04 7.42 27.86
C GLY A 103 -17.49 7.80 27.53
N SER A 104 -17.66 8.90 26.81
CA SER A 104 -18.99 9.34 26.38
C SER A 104 -19.51 8.42 25.27
N ALA A 105 -20.38 7.46 25.63
CA ALA A 105 -21.05 6.60 24.66
C ALA A 105 -21.62 7.44 23.48
N PRO A 106 -21.41 7.04 22.21
CA PRO A 106 -20.80 5.78 21.75
C PRO A 106 -19.30 5.91 21.39
N ARG A 107 -18.57 6.89 21.93
CA ARG A 107 -17.14 7.15 21.64
C ARG A 107 -16.28 6.82 22.85
N TYR A 108 -15.46 5.80 22.70
CA TYR A 108 -14.58 5.29 23.75
C TYR A 108 -13.12 5.43 23.33
N GLN A 109 -12.21 5.69 24.26
CA GLN A 109 -10.78 5.88 23.96
C GLN A 109 -9.96 4.64 24.25
N ALA A 110 -10.49 3.78 25.12
CA ALA A 110 -10.01 2.44 25.37
C ALA A 110 -11.12 1.41 25.22
N ILE A 111 -10.70 0.16 25.03
CA ILE A 111 -11.58 -1.00 25.04
C ILE A 111 -10.87 -2.18 25.69
N GLN A 112 -11.57 -2.86 26.57
CA GLN A 112 -11.16 -4.07 27.24
C GLN A 112 -11.98 -5.26 26.74
N PHE A 113 -11.36 -6.43 26.68
CA PHE A 113 -12.03 -7.68 26.37
C PHE A 113 -11.26 -8.88 26.92
N THR A 114 -11.96 -10.01 27.05
CA THR A 114 -11.39 -11.29 27.45
C THR A 114 -10.87 -12.04 26.23
N HIS A 115 -9.65 -12.57 26.30
CA HIS A 115 -9.00 -13.36 25.24
C HIS A 115 -8.53 -14.72 25.78
N ALA A 116 -8.53 -15.76 24.94
CA ALA A 116 -8.14 -17.11 25.35
C ALA A 116 -6.60 -17.28 25.32
N ARG A 117 -5.99 -17.65 26.46
CA ARG A 117 -4.55 -17.89 26.57
C ARG A 117 -4.17 -19.31 26.13
N PRO A 118 -3.18 -19.51 25.23
CA PRO A 118 -2.81 -20.84 24.76
C PRO A 118 -2.07 -21.74 25.77
N GLN A 119 -1.39 -21.19 26.80
CA GLN A 119 -0.70 -21.95 27.87
C GLN A 119 0.03 -21.03 28.88
N GLY A 120 0.15 -21.46 30.15
CA GLY A 120 1.07 -20.86 31.14
C GLY A 120 0.42 -20.02 32.25
N GLY A 121 -0.90 -19.92 32.32
CA GLY A 121 -1.65 -19.13 33.30
C GLY A 121 -3.14 -19.50 33.34
N PRO A 122 -4.02 -18.59 33.81
CA PRO A 122 -5.47 -18.78 33.68
C PRO A 122 -5.86 -19.02 32.22
N PRO A 123 -6.99 -19.71 31.95
CA PRO A 123 -7.42 -20.04 30.60
C PRO A 123 -7.74 -18.80 29.75
N THR A 124 -8.02 -17.69 30.41
CA THR A 124 -8.34 -16.40 29.83
C THR A 124 -7.37 -15.34 30.33
N GLU A 125 -7.20 -14.30 29.52
CA GLU A 125 -6.54 -13.06 29.88
C GLU A 125 -7.44 -11.89 29.53
N THR A 126 -7.29 -10.82 30.29
CA THR A 126 -7.88 -9.53 29.93
C THR A 126 -6.89 -8.79 29.06
N VAL A 127 -7.36 -8.29 27.93
CA VAL A 127 -6.58 -7.46 27.01
C VAL A 127 -7.26 -6.12 26.89
N SER A 128 -6.50 -5.04 27.04
CA SER A 128 -6.98 -3.69 26.81
C SER A 128 -6.14 -2.98 25.74
N TYR A 129 -6.83 -2.24 24.87
CA TYR A 129 -6.21 -1.33 23.92
C TYR A 129 -6.52 0.11 24.30
N CYS A 130 -5.46 0.88 24.49
CA CYS A 130 -5.51 2.21 25.06
C CYS A 130 -4.80 3.23 24.16
N PHE A 131 -5.23 4.48 24.25
CA PHE A 131 -4.54 5.60 23.61
C PHE A 131 -3.69 6.35 24.64
N GLU A 132 -2.38 6.13 24.57
CA GLU A 132 -1.43 6.68 25.54
C GLU A 132 -0.18 7.20 24.84
N ASN A 133 0.35 8.34 25.30
CA ASN A 133 1.62 8.90 24.81
C ASN A 133 1.69 9.01 23.27
N ASN A 134 0.56 9.33 22.63
CA ASN A 134 0.42 9.39 21.17
C ASN A 134 0.68 8.05 20.44
N ALA A 135 0.45 6.93 21.10
CA ALA A 135 0.56 5.59 20.56
C ALA A 135 -0.68 4.76 20.91
N ILE A 136 -0.88 3.66 20.18
CA ILE A 136 -1.81 2.61 20.63
C ILE A 136 -0.99 1.67 21.50
N VAL A 137 -1.44 1.46 22.73
CA VAL A 137 -0.78 0.59 23.71
C VAL A 137 -1.71 -0.59 24.02
N ARG A 138 -1.12 -1.77 24.14
CA ARG A 138 -1.79 -3.01 24.52
C ARG A 138 -1.32 -3.42 25.92
N HIS A 139 -2.24 -3.67 26.83
CA HIS A 139 -1.95 -4.17 28.19
C HIS A 139 -2.49 -5.58 28.35
N ASP A 140 -1.86 -6.35 29.25
CA ASP A 140 -2.12 -7.77 29.52
C ASP A 140 -2.57 -8.00 30.98
N ASP A 141 -3.41 -7.11 31.54
CA ASP A 141 -3.67 -7.07 32.97
C ASP A 141 -5.16 -7.11 33.34
N GLU A 142 -5.42 -7.68 34.52
CA GLU A 142 -6.76 -8.00 35.04
C GLU A 142 -7.33 -6.88 35.93
N VAL A 143 -6.53 -5.88 36.29
CA VAL A 143 -6.81 -5.02 37.46
C VAL A 143 -6.99 -3.54 37.15
N ASP A 144 -6.24 -2.95 36.21
CA ASP A 144 -6.35 -1.51 35.92
C ASP A 144 -6.31 -1.24 34.39
N GLU A 145 -7.36 -0.56 33.90
CA GLU A 145 -7.50 -0.16 32.50
C GLU A 145 -6.45 0.91 32.15
N CYS A 146 -5.58 0.64 31.17
CA CYS A 146 -4.65 1.64 30.64
C CYS A 146 -3.70 2.24 31.70
N GLU A 147 -3.39 1.45 32.73
CA GLU A 147 -2.36 1.74 33.71
C GLU A 147 -1.28 0.64 33.59
N ASP A 148 -0.06 0.91 34.05
CA ASP A 148 1.15 0.05 33.93
C ASP A 148 1.92 0.02 32.59
N ASP A 149 3.01 -0.77 32.55
CA ASP A 149 3.94 -0.95 31.43
C ASP A 149 3.29 -1.73 30.27
N GLY A 150 2.45 -1.05 29.50
CA GLY A 150 1.87 -1.60 28.27
C GLY A 150 2.84 -1.67 27.09
N PHE A 151 2.49 -2.48 26.09
CA PHE A 151 3.27 -2.65 24.86
C PHE A 151 2.75 -1.76 23.74
N ALA A 152 3.60 -0.87 23.21
CA ALA A 152 3.24 -0.08 22.04
C ALA A 152 3.02 -0.98 20.81
N VAL A 153 1.82 -0.90 20.24
CA VAL A 153 1.40 -1.63 19.04
C VAL A 153 1.80 -0.88 17.78
N THR A 154 1.92 0.45 17.88
CA THR A 154 2.31 1.35 16.80
C THR A 154 3.80 1.66 16.84
N ASP A 155 4.41 1.80 15.66
CA ASP A 155 5.82 2.18 15.53
C ASP A 155 6.07 3.67 15.82
N SER A 156 7.26 3.99 16.37
CA SER A 156 7.68 5.36 16.71
C SER A 156 7.76 6.34 15.53
N SER A 157 7.78 5.86 14.29
CA SER A 157 7.69 6.71 13.09
C SER A 157 6.29 7.32 12.88
N VAL A 158 5.30 6.87 13.65
CA VAL A 158 3.91 7.29 13.56
C VAL A 158 3.42 7.83 14.90
N ILE A 159 2.77 8.99 14.86
CA ILE A 159 2.16 9.64 16.01
C ILE A 159 0.64 9.52 15.85
N ILE A 160 -0.02 8.98 16.86
CA ILE A 160 -1.48 8.86 16.91
C ILE A 160 -2.06 10.15 17.49
N ASP A 161 -3.01 10.73 16.76
CA ASP A 161 -3.71 11.97 17.11
C ASP A 161 -5.04 11.70 17.81
N ASP A 162 -5.74 10.66 17.37
CA ASP A 162 -7.07 10.29 17.87
C ASP A 162 -7.28 8.79 17.63
N LEU A 163 -7.70 8.09 18.68
CA LEU A 163 -8.21 6.73 18.63
C LEU A 163 -9.60 6.77 19.24
N THR A 164 -10.59 6.30 18.50
CA THR A 164 -11.97 6.17 18.98
C THR A 164 -12.49 4.78 18.65
N PHE A 165 -13.03 4.10 19.66
CA PHE A 165 -13.82 2.89 19.51
C PHE A 165 -15.31 3.26 19.56
N TYR A 166 -16.06 2.76 18.58
CA TYR A 166 -17.51 2.81 18.57
C TYR A 166 -18.05 1.41 18.77
N VAL A 167 -18.69 1.17 19.91
CA VAL A 167 -19.24 -0.13 20.26
C VAL A 167 -20.76 -0.07 20.17
N ILE A 168 -21.36 -1.03 19.47
CA ILE A 168 -22.82 -1.13 19.28
C ILE A 168 -23.22 -2.58 19.52
N GLY A 169 -24.31 -2.80 20.26
CA GLY A 169 -24.88 -4.13 20.48
C GLY A 169 -24.51 -4.79 21.82
N GLU A 170 -23.93 -4.05 22.77
CA GLU A 170 -23.56 -4.54 24.11
C GLU A 170 -24.73 -4.50 25.12
N GLU A 171 -25.86 -3.86 24.79
CA GLU A 171 -26.96 -3.70 25.75
C GLU A 171 -27.71 -5.02 25.97
N PRO A 172 -27.79 -5.54 27.22
CA PRO A 172 -28.56 -6.74 27.52
C PRO A 172 -30.05 -6.52 27.21
N GLY A 173 -30.57 -7.21 26.21
CA GLY A 173 -31.97 -7.03 25.81
C GLY A 173 -32.49 -8.08 24.82
N PRO A 174 -33.80 -8.10 24.53
CA PRO A 174 -34.42 -9.02 23.57
C PRO A 174 -33.88 -8.86 22.13
N ASP A 175 -33.30 -7.70 21.83
CA ASP A 175 -32.66 -7.34 20.56
C ASP A 175 -31.12 -7.42 20.64
N ASP A 176 -30.59 -8.27 21.54
CA ASP A 176 -29.16 -8.58 21.69
C ASP A 176 -28.60 -9.14 20.37
N GLY A 177 -28.00 -8.25 19.59
CA GLY A 177 -27.32 -8.55 18.33
C GLY A 177 -25.83 -8.77 18.58
N GLN A 178 -25.15 -9.43 17.63
CA GLN A 178 -23.69 -9.59 17.70
C GLN A 178 -23.01 -8.22 17.89
N PRO A 179 -22.15 -8.02 18.92
CA PRO A 179 -21.47 -6.75 19.13
C PRO A 179 -20.63 -6.39 17.91
N ARG A 180 -20.67 -5.10 17.56
CA ARG A 180 -19.93 -4.55 16.42
C ARG A 180 -19.10 -3.38 16.90
N ILE A 181 -17.79 -3.52 16.72
CA ILE A 181 -16.81 -2.54 17.15
C ILE A 181 -16.21 -1.88 15.91
N THR A 182 -16.42 -0.58 15.78
CA THR A 182 -15.78 0.24 14.75
C THR A 182 -14.62 1.01 15.36
N ILE A 183 -13.42 0.79 14.86
CA ILE A 183 -12.21 1.46 15.29
C ILE A 183 -11.94 2.59 14.31
N SER A 184 -11.81 3.81 14.80
CA SER A 184 -11.42 5.00 14.02
C SER A 184 -10.10 5.53 14.56
N LEU A 185 -9.13 5.68 13.67
CA LEU A 185 -7.78 6.12 13.98
C LEU A 185 -7.41 7.30 13.11
N ARG A 186 -6.85 8.35 13.71
CA ARG A 186 -6.14 9.42 13.01
C ARG A 186 -4.71 9.49 13.50
N ALA A 187 -3.79 9.58 12.55
CA ALA A 187 -2.36 9.57 12.82
C ALA A 187 -1.61 10.45 11.82
N HIS A 188 -0.39 10.84 12.15
CA HIS A 188 0.52 11.51 11.23
C HIS A 188 1.95 11.00 11.38
N SER A 189 2.79 11.33 10.38
CA SER A 189 4.22 11.01 10.43
C SER A 189 4.92 11.79 11.54
N ALA A 190 5.75 11.12 12.34
CA ALA A 190 6.64 11.77 13.30
C ALA A 190 7.70 12.67 12.63
N ASP A 191 8.02 12.41 11.36
CA ASP A 191 8.96 13.22 10.59
C ASP A 191 8.27 14.49 10.06
N PRO A 192 8.68 15.70 10.51
CA PRO A 192 8.09 16.96 10.06
C PRO A 192 8.27 17.20 8.55
N ALA A 193 9.28 16.61 7.90
CA ALA A 193 9.46 16.69 6.46
C ALA A 193 8.37 15.88 5.69
N LEU A 194 7.72 14.95 6.38
CA LEU A 194 6.70 14.04 5.87
C LEU A 194 5.33 14.31 6.50
N ALA A 195 5.02 15.55 6.91
CA ALA A 195 3.75 15.96 7.51
C ALA A 195 2.52 15.56 6.65
N THR A 196 2.09 14.32 6.83
CA THR A 196 1.03 13.64 6.10
C THR A 196 0.17 12.97 7.15
N SER A 197 -1.12 13.29 7.15
CA SER A 197 -2.10 12.73 8.06
C SER A 197 -2.82 11.55 7.39
N PHE A 198 -3.10 10.53 8.17
CA PHE A 198 -3.85 9.34 7.79
C PHE A 198 -5.08 9.23 8.67
N THR A 199 -6.18 8.79 8.07
CA THR A 199 -7.38 8.41 8.81
C THR A 199 -7.79 7.04 8.34
N LEU A 200 -7.86 6.10 9.27
CA LEU A 200 -8.17 4.71 9.02
C LEU A 200 -9.38 4.34 9.87
N GLN A 201 -10.29 3.58 9.27
CA GLN A 201 -11.44 3.06 9.97
C GLN A 201 -11.62 1.60 9.59
N THR A 202 -11.82 0.76 10.60
CA THR A 202 -12.13 -0.65 10.43
C THR A 202 -13.29 -1.03 11.33
N THR A 203 -14.01 -2.08 10.97
CA THR A 203 -15.14 -2.57 11.76
C THR A 203 -15.05 -4.08 11.88
N ILE A 204 -15.21 -4.55 13.09
CA ILE A 204 -15.11 -5.95 13.45
C ILE A 204 -16.35 -6.41 14.19
N THR A 205 -16.60 -7.71 14.07
CA THR A 205 -17.58 -8.45 14.85
C THR A 205 -16.85 -9.65 15.44
N PRO A 206 -16.93 -9.91 16.75
CA PRO A 206 -16.29 -11.06 17.37
C PRO A 206 -16.95 -12.36 16.90
N ARG A 207 -16.24 -13.48 17.03
CA ARG A 207 -16.71 -14.79 16.57
C ARG A 207 -17.71 -15.44 17.53
N GLN A 208 -17.52 -15.23 18.83
CA GLN A 208 -18.44 -15.71 19.85
C GLN A 208 -19.39 -14.59 20.23
N ARG A 209 -20.60 -14.98 20.61
CA ARG A 209 -21.60 -14.08 21.17
C ARG A 209 -21.38 -14.11 22.68
N ASP A 210 -21.33 -12.95 23.31
CA ASP A 210 -21.36 -12.82 24.76
C ASP A 210 -22.71 -13.36 25.24
N PHE A 211 -22.72 -14.27 26.22
CA PHE A 211 -23.92 -14.98 26.70
C PHE A 211 -24.26 -14.60 28.15
#